data_AF-A0A8T6UYY8-F1
#
_entry.id   AF-A0A8T6UYY8-F1
#
_cell.length_a   1.000
_cell.length_b   1.000
_cell.length_c   1.000
_cell.angle_alpha   90.00
_cell.angle_beta   90.00
_cell.angle_gamma   90.00
#
_symmetry.space_group_name_H-M   'P 1'
#
loop_
_entity.id
_entity.type
_entity.pdbx_description
1 polymer ?
#
loop_
_entity_poly.entity_id
_entity_poly.type
_entity_poly.pdbx_seq_one_letter_code
_entity_poly.pdbx_strand_id
1 'polypeptide(L)' 'MPFEDAVELVFRCPTCGKPLMHYDNEDIIEVLEKKVEQLRNELSD' A
#
# COMPACT_ATOMS: atom_id res chain seq x y z
N MET A 1 -4.04 1.05 -4.97
CA MET A 1 -5.07 1.90 -5.58
C MET A 1 -5.87 2.50 -4.43
N PRO A 2 -5.99 3.83 -4.35
CA PRO A 2 -6.91 4.51 -3.42
C PRO A 2 -8.36 4.04 -3.58
N PHE A 3 -9.18 4.27 -2.57
CA PHE A 3 -10.59 3.87 -2.61
C PHE A 3 -11.38 4.66 -3.66
N GLU A 4 -11.08 5.96 -3.79
CA GLU A 4 -11.72 6.88 -4.73
C GLU A 4 -11.56 6.38 -6.17
N ASP A 5 -10.34 6.03 -6.57
CA ASP A 5 -10.04 5.46 -7.89
C ASP A 5 -10.77 4.13 -8.11
N ALA A 6 -10.88 3.29 -7.08
CA ALA A 6 -11.58 2.00 -7.18
C ALA A 6 -13.09 2.19 -7.41
N VAL A 7 -13.69 3.24 -6.83
CA VAL A 7 -15.10 3.62 -7.06
C VAL A 7 -15.30 4.08 -8.50
N GLU A 8 -14.42 4.92 -9.04
CA GLU A 8 -14.48 5.37 -10.44
C GLU A 8 -14.41 4.20 -11.43
N LEU A 9 -13.64 3.16 -11.09
CA LEU A 9 -13.49 1.94 -11.88
C LEU A 9 -14.56 0.87 -11.62
N VAL A 10 -15.58 1.18 -10.80
CA VAL A 10 -16.64 0.26 -10.40
C VAL A 10 -16.06 -1.07 -9.88
N PHE A 11 -14.97 -0.96 -9.12
CA PHE A 11 -14.22 -2.07 -8.54
C PHE A 11 -13.75 -3.12 -9.58
N ARG A 12 -13.40 -2.70 -10.80
CA ARG A 12 -12.76 -3.56 -11.81
C ARG A 12 -11.36 -3.09 -12.14
N CYS A 13 -10.43 -4.05 -12.24
CA CYS A 13 -9.06 -3.78 -12.63
C CYS A 13 -9.01 -3.30 -14.09
N PRO A 14 -8.44 -2.11 -14.39
CA PRO A 14 -8.38 -1.58 -15.74
C PRO A 14 -7.41 -2.36 -16.64
N THR A 15 -6.47 -3.10 -16.05
CA THR A 15 -5.46 -3.87 -16.78
C THR A 15 -5.94 -5.28 -17.16
N CYS A 16 -6.68 -5.96 -16.27
CA CYS A 16 -7.07 -7.37 -16.47
C CYS A 16 -8.57 -7.65 -16.38
N GLY A 17 -9.40 -6.64 -16.07
CA GLY A 17 -10.86 -6.75 -15.99
C GLY A 17 -11.42 -7.51 -14.78
N LYS A 18 -10.55 -8.14 -13.97
CA LYS A 18 -10.95 -8.87 -12.76
C LYS A 18 -11.45 -7.91 -11.66
N PRO A 19 -12.31 -8.39 -10.74
CA PRO A 19 -12.72 -7.58 -9.59
C PRO A 19 -11.53 -7.14 -8.74
N LEU A 20 -11.55 -5.90 -8.30
CA LEU A 20 -10.66 -5.40 -7.25
C LEU A 20 -11.12 -5.95 -5.90
N MET A 21 -10.17 -6.21 -5.01
CA MET A 21 -10.42 -6.69 -3.66
C MET A 21 -9.75 -5.75 -2.67
N HIS A 22 -10.40 -5.52 -1.52
CA HIS A 22 -9.73 -4.86 -0.40
C HIS A 22 -8.53 -5.68 0.03
N TYR A 23 -7.40 -5.01 0.25
CA TYR A 23 -6.20 -5.60 0.79
C TYR A 23 -5.66 -4.66 1.86
N ASP A 24 -5.55 -5.20 3.07
CA ASP A 24 -5.01 -4.49 4.21
C ASP A 24 -3.48 -4.52 4.15
N ASN A 25 -2.87 -3.34 4.17
CA ASN A 25 -1.42 -3.18 4.12
C ASN A 25 -0.82 -2.80 5.48
N GLU A 26 -1.59 -2.77 6.57
CA GLU A 26 -1.11 -2.33 7.89
C GLU A 26 0.19 -3.06 8.31
N ASP A 27 0.23 -4.38 8.21
CA ASP A 27 1.43 -5.18 8.53
C ASP A 27 2.66 -4.79 7.68
N ILE A 28 2.45 -4.52 6.38
CA ILE A 28 3.53 -4.14 5.46
C ILE A 28 4.04 -2.75 5.83
N ILE A 29 3.13 -1.82 6.10
CA ILE A 29 3.46 -0.45 6.52
C ILE A 29 4.29 -0.50 7.80
N GLU A 30 3.85 -1.24 8.82
CA GLU A 30 4.56 -1.35 10.11
C GLU A 30 6.00 -1.84 9.94
N VAL A 31 6.21 -2.88 9.12
CA VAL A 31 7.55 -3.41 8.85
C VAL A 31 8.43 -2.38 8.12
N LEU A 32 7.87 -1.69 7.14
CA LEU A 32 8.60 -0.66 6.38
C LEU A 32 8.96 0.54 7.25
N GLU A 33 8.05 1.00 8.10
CA GLU A 33 8.28 2.11 9.04
C GLU A 33 9.42 1.79 10.01
N LYS A 34 9.39 0.60 10.63
CA LYS A 34 10.49 0.12 11.49
C LYS A 34 11.82 0.10 10.75
N LYS A 35 11.83 -0.35 9.50
CA LYS A 35 13.07 -0.42 8.71
C LYS A 35 13.59 0.96 8.34
N VAL A 36 12.71 1.90 8.00
CA VAL A 36 13.08 3.29 7.73
C VAL A 36 13.64 3.96 8.98
N GLU A 37 13.02 3.74 10.13
CA GLU A 37 13.50 4.26 11.42
C GLU A 37 14.89 3.71 11.77
N GLN A 38 15.08 2.39 11.62
CA GLN A 38 16.40 1.77 11.80
C GLN A 38 17.47 2.45 10.93
N LEU A 39 17.20 2.64 9.63
CA LEU A 39 18.14 3.27 8.72
C LEU A 39 18.41 4.75 9.07
N ARG A 40 17.40 5.49 9.54
CA ARG A 40 17.58 6.88 9.99
C ARG A 40 18.48 6.97 11.21
N ASN A 41 18.34 6.04 12.16
CA ASN A 41 19.20 5.98 13.34
C ASN A 41 20.65 5.66 12.96
N GLU A 42 20.86 4.67 12.07
CA GLU A 42 22.19 4.29 11.57
C GLU A 42 22.92 5.44 10.82
N LEU A 43 22.18 6.38 10.22
CA LEU A 43 22.74 7.53 9.48
C LEU A 43 22.90 8.79 10.33
N SER A 44 22.33 8.82 11.53
CA SER A 44 22.42 9.96 12.46
C SER A 44 23.57 9.81 13.47
N ASP A 45 24.19 8.64 13.53
CA ASP A 45 25.44 8.32 14.22
C ASP A 45 26.66 8.48 13.30
#